data_AF-A0AAV0WB37-F1
#
_entry.id   AF-A0AAV0WB37-F1
#
_cell.length_a   1.000
_cell.length_b   1.000
_cell.length_c   1.000
_cell.angle_alpha   90.00
_cell.angle_beta   90.00
_cell.angle_gamma   90.00
#
_symmetry.space_group_name_H-M   'P 1'
#
loop_
_entity.id
_entity.type
_entity.pdbx_description
1 polymer ?
#
loop_
_entity_poly.entity_id
_entity_poly.type
_entity_poly.pdbx_seq_one_letter_code
_entity_poly.pdbx_strand_id
1 'polypeptide(L)'
;MVNKINKEDPHLEGVKKAEIQLAAQTRLLELVFLNATDCSASNIFQQFEECLKTKGIPISNIIGMASDGANVMFGEKNSFVSRLKFCIPNLIFIKCICHSSALVASKACKMLPRSAEDLIRSVATYVSGSAKRSAQLVEIQEFFDGHEKKK
;
A
#
# COMPACT_ATOMS: atom_id res chain seq x y z
N MET A 1 -38.78 -45.54 -32.81
CA MET A 1 -39.46 -44.28 -32.43
C MET A 1 -38.41 -43.18 -32.51
N VAL A 2 -38.72 -42.14 -33.28
CA VAL A 2 -37.81 -41.12 -33.83
C VAL A 2 -37.31 -40.16 -32.74
N ASN A 3 -36.13 -39.55 -32.96
CA ASN A 3 -35.63 -38.26 -32.47
C ASN A 3 -34.30 -38.36 -31.71
N LYS A 4 -33.31 -37.49 -31.88
CA LYS A 4 -33.13 -36.33 -32.75
C LYS A 4 -31.62 -36.06 -32.81
N ILE A 5 -31.14 -35.80 -34.02
CA ILE A 5 -29.87 -35.13 -34.27
C ILE A 5 -30.01 -33.71 -33.69
N ASN A 6 -29.25 -33.36 -32.66
CA ASN A 6 -28.92 -31.97 -32.38
C ASN A 6 -27.46 -31.79 -32.75
N LYS A 7 -27.27 -31.40 -34.02
CA LYS A 7 -26.05 -30.79 -34.52
C LYS A 7 -25.74 -29.58 -33.65
N GLU A 8 -24.50 -29.51 -33.20
CA GLU A 8 -23.92 -28.31 -32.61
C GLU A 8 -24.12 -27.15 -33.59
N ASP A 9 -24.65 -26.04 -33.06
CA ASP A 9 -24.93 -24.83 -33.85
C ASP A 9 -23.59 -24.13 -34.14
N PRO A 10 -23.14 -23.99 -35.42
CA PRO A 10 -21.83 -23.44 -35.76
C PRO A 10 -21.67 -21.96 -35.38
N HIS A 11 -22.76 -21.30 -34.97
CA HIS A 11 -22.74 -19.89 -34.57
C HIS A 11 -22.26 -19.66 -33.12
N LEU A 12 -22.19 -20.72 -32.30
CA LEU A 12 -21.73 -20.63 -30.90
C LEU A 12 -20.21 -20.78 -30.73
N GLU A 13 -19.47 -21.26 -31.74
CA GLU A 13 -18.00 -21.23 -31.75
C GLU A 13 -17.42 -19.81 -31.92
N GLY A 14 -18.23 -18.86 -32.39
CA GLY A 14 -17.85 -17.46 -32.57
C GLY A 14 -17.86 -16.63 -31.29
N VAL A 15 -18.47 -17.12 -30.21
CA VAL A 15 -18.43 -16.49 -28.89
C VAL A 15 -17.48 -17.27 -28.00
N LYS A 16 -16.24 -17.45 -28.47
CA LYS A 16 -15.12 -17.65 -27.54
C LYS A 16 -15.18 -16.47 -26.58
N LYS A 17 -15.59 -16.74 -25.34
CA LYS A 17 -15.42 -15.82 -24.22
C LYS A 17 -14.01 -15.28 -24.34
N ALA A 18 -13.89 -14.04 -24.82
CA ALA A 18 -12.70 -13.25 -24.64
C ALA A 18 -12.70 -12.91 -23.14
N GLU A 19 -12.37 -13.92 -22.33
CA GLU A 19 -11.83 -13.70 -21.01
C GLU A 19 -10.45 -13.11 -21.29
N ILE A 20 -10.47 -11.80 -21.58
CA ILE A 20 -9.27 -10.99 -21.64
C ILE A 20 -8.77 -11.04 -20.20
N GLN A 21 -7.91 -12.02 -19.93
CA GLN A 21 -7.13 -12.09 -18.72
C GLN A 21 -6.23 -10.86 -18.77
N LEU A 22 -6.74 -9.74 -18.27
CA LEU A 22 -6.03 -8.48 -18.20
C LEU A 22 -4.93 -8.69 -17.15
N ALA A 23 -3.82 -9.26 -17.59
CA ALA A 23 -2.68 -9.52 -16.73
C ALA A 23 -2.08 -8.17 -16.35
N ALA A 24 -2.48 -7.65 -15.20
CA ALA A 24 -1.88 -6.45 -14.62
C ALA A 24 -0.42 -6.77 -14.32
N GLN A 25 0.51 -6.02 -14.95
CA GLN A 25 1.93 -6.12 -14.63
C GLN A 25 2.28 -5.05 -13.60
N THR A 26 2.92 -5.46 -12.52
CA THR A 26 3.48 -4.53 -11.53
C THR A 26 4.99 -4.48 -11.70
N ARG A 27 5.54 -3.28 -11.88
CA ARG A 27 6.97 -3.03 -11.98
C ARG A 27 7.32 -1.76 -11.21
N LEU A 28 8.43 -1.79 -10.48
CA LEU A 28 9.00 -0.57 -9.91
C LEU A 28 9.62 0.24 -11.05
N LEU A 29 9.20 1.49 -11.22
CA LEU A 29 9.71 2.37 -12.26
C LEU A 29 11.03 3.05 -11.87
N GLU A 30 11.07 3.65 -10.68
CA GLU A 30 12.21 4.42 -10.18
C GLU A 30 12.08 4.63 -8.68
N LEU A 31 13.21 4.76 -7.98
CA LEU A 31 13.27 5.33 -6.63
C LEU A 31 13.84 6.75 -6.73
N VAL A 32 12.97 7.74 -6.61
CA VAL A 32 13.36 9.15 -6.69
C VAL A 32 13.86 9.62 -5.33
N PHE A 33 15.12 10.03 -5.26
CA PHE A 33 15.72 10.60 -4.05
C PHE A 33 15.30 12.07 -3.90
N LEU A 34 14.76 12.40 -2.74
CA LEU A 34 14.32 13.76 -2.41
C LEU A 34 15.19 14.33 -1.29
N ASN A 35 15.44 15.64 -1.35
CA ASN A 35 16.08 16.35 -0.25
C ASN A 35 15.06 16.53 0.90
N ALA A 36 15.38 15.98 2.07
CA ALA A 36 14.52 16.04 3.26
C ALA A 36 14.25 17.47 3.76
N THR A 37 15.01 18.48 3.31
CA THR A 37 14.75 19.89 3.66
C THR A 37 13.53 20.47 2.95
N ASP A 38 13.10 19.89 1.82
CA ASP A 38 11.90 20.30 1.09
C ASP A 38 11.10 19.08 0.61
N CYS A 39 10.18 18.63 1.45
CA CYS A 39 9.19 17.62 1.12
C CYS A 39 7.83 18.24 0.78
N SER A 40 7.81 19.45 0.20
CA SER A 40 6.57 20.09 -0.23
C SER A 40 5.94 19.32 -1.40
N ALA A 41 4.62 19.44 -1.53
CA ALA A 41 3.89 18.82 -2.64
C ALA A 41 4.37 19.32 -4.01
N SER A 42 4.80 20.59 -4.10
CA SER A 42 5.41 21.15 -5.31
C SER A 42 6.68 20.43 -5.69
N ASN A 43 7.61 20.28 -4.75
CA ASN A 43 8.90 19.65 -5.02
C ASN A 43 8.72 18.17 -5.39
N ILE A 44 7.90 17.43 -4.64
CA ILE A 44 7.60 16.03 -4.95
C ILE A 44 6.97 15.90 -6.34
N PHE A 45 6.02 16.77 -6.69
CA PHE A 45 5.38 16.73 -8.00
C PHE A 45 6.35 17.07 -9.13
N GLN A 46 7.22 18.07 -8.93
CA GLN A 46 8.25 18.42 -9.90
C GLN A 46 9.21 17.25 -10.17
N GLN A 47 9.74 16.64 -9.11
CA GLN A 47 10.66 15.49 -9.23
C GLN A 47 9.99 14.28 -9.89
N PHE A 48 8.71 14.05 -9.59
CA PHE A 48 7.90 13.05 -10.28
C PHE A 48 7.73 13.35 -11.77
N GLU A 49 7.41 14.59 -12.13
CA GLU A 49 7.22 14.99 -13.53
C GLU A 49 8.53 14.88 -14.33
N GLU A 50 9.65 15.29 -13.74
CA GLU A 50 11.00 15.14 -14.30
C GLU A 50 11.37 13.66 -14.53
N CYS A 51 11.01 12.78 -13.60
CA CYS A 51 11.20 11.33 -13.74
C CYS A 51 10.44 10.78 -14.96
N LEU A 52 9.17 11.13 -15.12
CA LEU A 52 8.37 10.69 -16.26
C LEU A 52 8.90 11.25 -17.59
N LYS A 53 9.25 12.54 -17.62
CA LYS A 53 9.83 13.22 -18.79
C LYS A 53 11.11 12.53 -19.24
N THR A 54 12.01 12.24 -18.30
CA THR A 54 13.30 11.57 -18.58
C THR A 54 13.11 10.17 -19.18
N LYS A 55 12.05 9.47 -18.78
CA LYS A 55 11.70 8.15 -19.31
C LYS A 55 10.79 8.19 -20.54
N GLY A 56 10.45 9.38 -21.03
CA GLY A 56 9.55 9.55 -22.18
C GLY A 56 8.13 9.05 -21.92
N ILE A 57 7.67 9.06 -20.67
CA ILE A 57 6.32 8.61 -20.28
C ILE A 57 5.40 9.83 -20.21
N PRO A 58 4.37 9.93 -21.09
CA PRO A 58 3.39 11.00 -20.99
C PRO A 58 2.59 10.91 -19.69
N ILE A 59 2.47 12.03 -18.98
CA ILE A 59 1.69 12.10 -17.73
C ILE A 59 0.22 11.70 -17.97
N SER A 60 -0.31 11.97 -19.16
CA SER A 60 -1.67 11.59 -19.59
C SER A 60 -1.94 10.09 -19.59
N ASN A 61 -0.91 9.24 -19.56
CA ASN A 61 -1.07 7.79 -19.49
C ASN A 61 -1.48 7.31 -18.08
N ILE A 62 -1.41 8.18 -17.09
CA ILE A 62 -1.78 7.86 -15.72
C ILE A 62 -3.29 7.91 -15.57
N ILE A 63 -3.88 6.75 -15.28
CA ILE A 63 -5.32 6.60 -15.01
C ILE A 63 -5.65 6.78 -13.53
N GLY A 64 -4.69 6.52 -12.65
CA GLY A 64 -4.91 6.64 -11.22
C GLY A 64 -3.66 6.61 -10.36
N MET A 65 -3.85 6.95 -9.10
CA MET A 65 -2.80 7.10 -8.10
C MET A 65 -3.23 6.48 -6.76
N ALA A 66 -2.32 5.77 -6.11
CA ALA A 66 -2.48 5.34 -4.73
C ALA A 66 -1.29 5.79 -3.89
N SER A 67 -1.55 6.40 -2.73
CA SER A 67 -0.51 6.84 -1.79
C SER A 67 -1.06 6.92 -0.36
N ASP A 68 -0.21 7.20 0.62
CA ASP A 68 -0.63 7.40 2.01
C ASP A 68 -1.58 8.60 2.13
N GLY A 69 -2.31 8.68 3.24
CA GLY A 69 -3.30 9.74 3.46
C GLY A 69 -2.69 11.08 3.89
N ALA A 70 -1.38 11.29 3.78
CA ALA A 70 -0.75 12.51 4.28
C ALA A 70 -1.21 13.74 3.50
N ASN A 71 -1.25 14.89 4.18
CA ASN A 71 -1.77 16.13 3.59
C ASN A 71 -0.97 16.59 2.36
N VAL A 72 0.34 16.33 2.34
CA VAL A 72 1.21 16.63 1.20
C VAL A 72 0.81 15.84 -0.05
N MET A 73 0.38 14.58 0.12
CA MET A 73 -0.02 13.71 -0.99
C MET A 73 -1.49 13.92 -1.37
N PHE A 74 -2.38 13.98 -0.39
CA PHE A 74 -3.84 13.91 -0.57
C PHE A 74 -4.64 15.13 -0.08
N GLY A 75 -3.98 16.19 0.36
CA GLY A 75 -4.65 17.42 0.78
C GLY A 75 -5.55 18.00 -0.31
N GLU A 76 -6.59 18.74 0.09
CA GLU A 76 -7.53 19.34 -0.86
C GLU A 76 -6.87 20.43 -1.71
N LYS A 77 -5.94 21.18 -1.11
CA LYS A 77 -5.23 22.30 -1.72
C LYS A 77 -3.73 22.07 -1.62
N ASN A 78 -2.99 22.47 -2.65
CA ASN A 78 -1.53 22.43 -2.69
C ASN A 78 -0.92 21.06 -2.32
N SER A 79 -1.60 19.98 -2.70
CA SER A 79 -1.12 18.61 -2.56
C SER A 79 -0.67 18.03 -3.90
N PHE A 80 0.03 16.89 -3.85
CA PHE A 80 0.40 16.15 -5.05
C PHE A 80 -0.83 15.78 -5.89
N VAL A 81 -1.89 15.25 -5.27
CA VAL A 81 -3.14 14.91 -5.96
C VAL A 81 -3.79 16.14 -6.59
N SER A 82 -3.83 17.28 -5.90
CA SER A 82 -4.43 18.51 -6.45
C SER A 82 -3.69 18.98 -7.71
N ARG A 83 -2.35 18.83 -7.73
CA ARG A 83 -1.50 19.15 -8.89
C ARG A 83 -1.67 18.14 -10.02
N LEU A 84 -1.68 16.84 -9.70
CA LEU A 84 -1.86 15.80 -10.71
C LEU A 84 -3.25 15.85 -11.36
N LYS A 85 -4.30 16.17 -10.59
CA LYS A 85 -5.66 16.40 -11.12
C LYS A 85 -5.76 17.60 -12.06
N PHE A 86 -4.94 18.63 -11.85
CA PHE A 86 -4.88 19.76 -12.77
C PHE A 86 -4.39 19.32 -14.16
N CYS A 87 -3.44 18.39 -14.21
CA CYS A 87 -2.97 17.79 -15.46
C CYS A 87 -3.94 16.72 -16.02
N ILE A 88 -4.63 15.99 -15.13
CA ILE A 88 -5.48 14.84 -15.47
C ILE A 88 -6.81 14.95 -14.70
N PRO A 89 -7.82 15.67 -15.25
CA PRO A 89 -9.07 15.92 -14.52
C PRO A 89 -9.83 14.65 -14.10
N ASN A 90 -9.72 13.58 -14.89
CA ASN A 90 -10.42 12.31 -14.68
C ASN A 90 -9.60 11.28 -13.86
N LEU A 91 -8.59 11.73 -13.10
CA LEU A 91 -7.73 10.87 -12.31
C LEU A 91 -8.49 10.15 -11.18
N ILE A 92 -8.36 8.82 -11.12
CA ILE A 92 -8.85 8.02 -10.00
C ILE A 92 -7.79 7.99 -8.89
N PHE A 93 -8.17 8.22 -7.65
CA PHE A 93 -7.24 8.17 -6.52
C PHE A 93 -7.75 7.28 -5.39
N ILE A 94 -6.84 6.52 -4.78
CA ILE A 94 -7.14 5.57 -3.70
C ILE A 94 -6.18 5.84 -2.54
N LYS A 95 -6.71 6.10 -1.34
CA LYS A 95 -5.89 6.22 -0.13
C LYS A 95 -5.39 4.85 0.31
N CYS A 96 -4.17 4.80 0.83
CA CYS A 96 -3.58 3.57 1.33
C CYS A 96 -4.40 2.97 2.49
N ILE A 97 -4.95 1.77 2.28
CA ILE A 97 -5.72 1.04 3.29
C ILE A 97 -4.89 0.72 4.54
N CYS A 98 -3.58 0.49 4.38
CA CYS A 98 -2.67 0.24 5.50
C CYS A 98 -2.57 1.48 6.40
N HIS A 99 -2.44 2.67 5.81
CA HIS A 99 -2.39 3.92 6.56
C HIS A 99 -3.72 4.19 7.28
N SER A 100 -4.85 4.01 6.58
CA SER A 100 -6.19 4.13 7.20
C SER A 100 -6.38 3.16 8.36
N SER A 101 -5.97 1.90 8.21
CA SER A 101 -6.06 0.88 9.27
C SER A 101 -5.19 1.24 10.47
N ALA A 102 -3.96 1.71 10.23
CA ALA A 102 -3.07 2.16 11.28
C ALA A 102 -3.63 3.37 12.06
N LEU A 103 -4.29 4.32 11.37
CA LEU A 103 -4.97 5.43 12.02
C LEU A 103 -6.14 4.98 12.90
N VAL A 104 -6.96 4.05 12.41
CA VAL A 104 -8.06 3.47 13.19
C VAL A 104 -7.53 2.79 14.45
N ALA A 105 -6.53 1.91 14.31
CA ALA A 105 -5.89 1.25 15.44
C ALA A 105 -5.30 2.26 16.43
N SER A 106 -4.56 3.27 15.96
CA SER A 106 -3.99 4.32 16.81
C SER A 106 -5.06 5.08 17.59
N LYS A 107 -6.19 5.42 16.95
CA LYS A 107 -7.31 6.10 17.61
C LYS A 107 -8.04 5.20 18.60
N ALA A 108 -8.22 3.92 18.27
CA ALA A 108 -8.79 2.95 19.20
C ALA A 108 -7.90 2.77 20.45
N CYS A 109 -6.58 2.66 20.28
CA CYS A 109 -5.65 2.56 21.41
C CYS A 109 -5.70 3.78 22.33
N LYS A 110 -5.99 4.98 21.81
CA LYS A 110 -6.18 6.19 22.64
C LYS A 110 -7.39 6.12 23.58
N MET A 111 -8.33 5.20 23.32
CA MET A 111 -9.47 4.95 24.20
C MET A 111 -9.15 3.94 25.32
N LEU A 112 -8.05 3.21 25.21
CA LEU A 112 -7.57 2.32 26.27
C LEU A 112 -6.91 3.12 27.40
N PRO A 113 -6.83 2.57 28.62
CA PRO A 113 -6.05 3.18 29.70
C PRO A 113 -4.60 3.40 29.27
N ARG A 114 -4.08 4.62 29.47
CA ARG A 114 -2.68 4.97 29.13
C ARG A 114 -1.67 4.03 29.76
N SER A 115 -1.95 3.52 30.96
CA SER A 115 -1.09 2.58 31.66
C SER A 115 -0.74 1.32 30.85
N ALA A 116 -1.66 0.83 30.02
CA ALA A 116 -1.40 -0.33 29.15
C ALA A 116 -0.40 0.03 28.04
N GLU A 117 -0.60 1.18 27.38
CA GLU A 117 0.30 1.68 26.34
C GLU A 117 1.70 1.98 26.92
N ASP A 118 1.75 2.63 28.08
CA ASP A 118 2.98 2.99 28.76
C ASP A 118 3.75 1.75 29.21
N LEU A 119 3.08 0.75 29.79
CA LEU A 119 3.72 -0.51 30.18
C LEU A 119 4.36 -1.20 28.97
N ILE A 120 3.61 -1.37 27.88
CA ILE A 120 4.11 -2.02 26.66
C ILE A 120 5.30 -1.23 26.09
N ARG A 121 5.19 0.11 26.02
CA ARG A 121 6.27 0.98 25.56
C ARG A 121 7.51 0.86 26.45
N SER A 122 7.34 0.88 27.78
CA SER A 122 8.45 0.76 28.73
C SER A 122 9.18 -0.58 28.60
N VAL A 123 8.45 -1.69 28.48
CA VAL A 123 9.06 -3.01 28.26
C VAL A 123 9.80 -3.03 26.92
N ALA A 124 9.17 -2.56 25.84
CA ALA A 124 9.80 -2.52 24.53
C ALA A 124 11.09 -1.67 24.53
N THR A 125 11.06 -0.48 25.12
CA THR A 125 12.23 0.40 25.25
C THR A 125 13.31 -0.21 26.16
N TYR A 126 12.93 -0.84 27.27
CA TYR A 126 13.86 -1.53 28.16
C TYR A 126 14.60 -2.64 27.41
N VAL A 127 13.90 -3.47 26.65
CA VAL A 127 14.53 -4.59 25.92
C VAL A 127 15.37 -4.05 24.75
N SER A 128 14.78 -3.27 23.86
CA SER A 128 15.43 -2.80 22.62
C SER A 128 16.65 -1.92 22.84
N GLY A 129 16.74 -1.24 23.98
CA GLY A 129 17.89 -0.40 24.34
C GLY A 129 19.13 -1.19 24.78
N SER A 130 19.16 -2.52 24.72
CA SER A 130 20.37 -3.30 25.03
C SER A 130 20.39 -4.65 24.32
N ALA A 131 21.47 -4.92 23.58
CA ALA A 131 21.70 -6.24 22.98
C ALA A 131 21.67 -7.38 24.03
N LYS A 132 22.21 -7.14 25.23
CA LYS A 132 22.16 -8.12 26.32
C LYS A 132 20.73 -8.42 26.76
N ARG A 133 19.91 -7.38 27.00
CA ARG A 133 18.51 -7.58 27.43
C ARG A 133 17.67 -8.23 26.34
N SER A 134 17.91 -7.89 25.07
CA SER A 134 17.30 -8.59 23.94
C SER A 134 17.67 -10.07 23.90
N ALA A 135 18.96 -10.42 24.06
CA ALA A 135 19.40 -11.81 24.09
C ALA A 135 18.76 -12.58 25.26
N GLN A 136 18.73 -11.99 26.45
CA GLN A 136 18.06 -12.58 27.61
C GLN A 136 16.56 -12.80 27.39
N LEU A 137 15.86 -11.88 26.70
CA LEU A 137 14.46 -12.08 26.35
C LEU A 137 14.29 -13.28 25.40
N VAL A 138 15.17 -13.44 24.41
CA VAL A 138 15.15 -14.58 23.49
C VAL A 138 15.34 -15.89 24.25
N GLU A 139 16.33 -15.97 25.15
CA GLU A 139 16.54 -17.16 25.99
C GLU A 139 15.29 -17.51 26.81
N ILE A 140 14.63 -16.51 27.39
CA ILE A 140 13.38 -16.69 28.14
C ILE A 140 12.26 -17.21 27.22
N GLN A 141 12.11 -16.63 26.01
CA GLN A 141 11.10 -17.05 25.04
C GLN A 141 11.32 -18.50 24.59
N GLU A 142 12.56 -18.87 24.27
CA GLU A 142 12.93 -20.24 23.90
C GLU A 142 12.65 -21.25 25.02
N PHE A 143 12.94 -20.87 26.27
CA PHE A 143 12.61 -21.69 27.43
C PHE A 143 11.10 -21.98 27.51
N PHE A 144 10.26 -20.94 27.42
CA PHE A 144 8.80 -21.10 27.50
C PHE A 144 8.19 -21.82 26.29
N ASP A 145 8.65 -21.56 25.07
CA ASP A 145 8.19 -22.25 23.85
C ASP A 145 8.56 -23.75 23.85
N GLY A 146 9.68 -24.11 24.49
CA GLY A 146 10.10 -25.50 24.68
C GLY A 146 9.18 -26.32 25.59
N HIS A 147 8.37 -25.67 26.43
CA HIS A 147 7.46 -26.34 27.36
C HIS A 147 6.07 -26.66 26.77
N GLU A 148 5.70 -26.10 25.61
CA GLU A 148 4.39 -26.35 24.99
C GLU A 148 4.31 -27.65 24.17
N LYS A 149 5.43 -28.33 23.90
CA LYS A 149 5.51 -29.53 23.03
C LYS A 149 5.45 -30.88 23.76
N LYS A 150 4.69 -31.01 24.85
CA LYS A 150 4.35 -32.32 25.43
C LYS A 150 2.83 -32.52 25.44
N LYS A 151 2.30 -33.01 24.31
CA LYS A 151 1.03 -33.75 24.25
C LYS A 151 1.33 -35.19 23.89
#